data_AF-A0A4Q4SWF3-F1
#
_entry.id   AF-A0A4Q4SWF3-F1
#
_cell.length_a   1.000
_cell.length_b   1.000
_cell.length_c   1.000
_cell.angle_alpha   90.00
_cell.angle_beta   90.00
_cell.angle_gamma   90.00
#
_symmetry.space_group_name_H-M   'P 1'
#
loop_
_entity.id
_entity.type
_entity.pdbx_description
1 polymer ?
#
loop_
_entity_poly.entity_id
_entity_poly.type
_entity_poly.pdbx_seq_one_letter_code
_entity_poly.pdbx_strand_id
1 'polypeptide(L)'
;MPPYHHRTLGQLVSSAGMCYINNLSVLKRTRRNQIVMGELKKTGVLLNKQSVDHEFAAIVKMAVTELEESNGLQEHAWDLVGEVQKKYGSWAARLSDSTFLELFYRLIKARNDWKKDPSYPFEAFQQSPLAAQADAFMAIRSFIWLDTDFGFYQVCGGIEPDEDENEQTTGEHMDMKEVGEEIKEMERDQEAKDAMEGPIQEDFDRMELC
;
A
#
# COMPACT_ATOMS: atom_id res chain seq x y z
N MET A 1 8.33 26.07 5.66
CA MET A 1 7.14 25.46 5.02
C MET A 1 7.13 23.99 5.41
N PRO A 2 6.03 23.42 5.91
CA PRO A 2 5.98 21.99 6.22
C PRO A 2 6.11 21.20 4.91
N PRO A 3 6.74 20.00 4.93
CA PRO A 3 6.86 19.18 3.74
C PRO A 3 5.46 18.79 3.25
N TYR A 4 5.20 18.95 1.96
CA TYR A 4 3.98 18.48 1.33
C TYR A 4 3.87 16.97 1.54
N HIS A 5 3.05 16.53 2.51
CA HIS A 5 2.66 15.14 2.64
C HIS A 5 2.17 14.66 1.27
N HIS A 6 2.86 13.66 0.71
CA HIS A 6 2.42 13.02 -0.52
C HIS A 6 1.01 12.48 -0.28
N ARG A 7 0.03 13.02 -1.02
CA ARG A 7 -1.34 12.50 -0.97
C ARG A 7 -1.30 11.03 -1.38
N THR A 8 -2.05 10.20 -0.70
CA THR A 8 -2.21 8.79 -1.06
C THR A 8 -3.53 8.57 -1.79
N LEU A 9 -3.67 7.44 -2.50
CA LEU A 9 -4.87 7.19 -3.30
C LEU A 9 -6.14 7.16 -2.44
N GLY A 10 -6.07 6.60 -1.23
CA GLY A 10 -7.20 6.59 -0.29
C GLY A 10 -7.69 7.99 0.10
N GLN A 11 -6.80 8.99 0.15
CA GLN A 11 -7.16 10.37 0.43
C GLN A 11 -7.79 11.09 -0.78
N LEU A 12 -7.62 10.51 -1.97
CA LEU A 12 -8.10 11.04 -3.24
C LEU A 12 -9.44 10.43 -3.67
N VAL A 13 -10.01 9.48 -2.93
CA VAL A 13 -11.31 8.89 -3.24
C VAL A 13 -12.37 9.31 -2.24
N SER A 14 -13.63 9.43 -2.67
CA SER A 14 -14.71 9.82 -1.78
C SER A 14 -15.20 8.67 -0.92
N SER A 15 -15.09 8.80 0.41
CA SER A 15 -15.67 7.86 1.37
C SER A 15 -17.19 7.98 1.52
N ALA A 16 -17.84 8.92 0.82
CA ALA A 16 -19.28 9.13 0.94
C ALA A 16 -20.04 7.95 0.30
N GLY A 17 -20.60 7.06 1.14
CA GLY A 17 -21.25 5.84 0.68
C GLY A 17 -20.28 4.69 0.33
N MET A 18 -19.01 4.79 0.73
CA MET A 18 -17.94 3.85 0.37
C MET A 18 -17.06 3.50 1.57
N CYS A 19 -16.68 2.23 1.73
CA CYS A 19 -15.79 1.76 2.79
C CYS A 19 -14.50 1.15 2.20
N TYR A 20 -13.44 1.95 2.08
CA TYR A 20 -12.14 1.49 1.57
C TYR A 20 -11.33 0.76 2.65
N ILE A 21 -10.22 0.10 2.25
CA ILE A 21 -9.34 -0.64 3.17
C ILE A 21 -8.93 0.25 4.34
N ASN A 22 -8.51 1.47 4.05
CA ASN A 22 -8.26 2.52 5.01
C ASN A 22 -8.19 3.88 4.29
N ASN A 23 -7.98 4.95 5.05
CA ASN A 23 -7.89 6.31 4.51
C ASN A 23 -6.65 6.56 3.63
N LEU A 24 -5.69 5.62 3.61
CA LEU A 24 -4.45 5.76 2.85
C LEU A 24 -4.47 4.96 1.54
N SER A 25 -5.18 3.83 1.51
CA SER A 25 -5.07 2.83 0.44
C SER A 25 -6.41 2.34 -0.06
N VAL A 26 -6.53 2.24 -1.38
CA VAL A 26 -7.64 1.58 -2.09
C VAL A 26 -7.27 0.14 -2.44
N LEU A 27 -6.02 -0.08 -2.90
CA LEU A 27 -5.48 -1.38 -3.27
C LEU A 27 -4.66 -1.98 -2.12
N LYS A 28 -4.50 -3.31 -2.09
CA LYS A 28 -3.72 -4.03 -1.06
C LYS A 28 -2.26 -3.55 -1.03
N ARG A 29 -1.63 -3.44 -2.20
CA ARG A 29 -0.20 -3.10 -2.33
C ARG A 29 -0.01 -1.59 -2.49
N THR A 30 0.87 -1.00 -1.69
CA THR A 30 1.21 0.43 -1.77
C THR A 30 1.72 0.83 -3.16
N ARG A 31 2.60 0.01 -3.75
CA ARG A 31 3.13 0.23 -5.11
C ARG A 31 2.03 0.33 -6.16
N ARG A 32 0.99 -0.51 -6.09
CA ARG A 32 -0.16 -0.43 -7.03
C ARG A 32 -0.94 0.87 -6.86
N ASN A 33 -1.15 1.35 -5.63
CA ASN A 33 -1.79 2.65 -5.39
C ASN A 33 -0.97 3.78 -6.03
N GLN A 34 0.36 3.75 -5.90
CA GLN A 34 1.27 4.74 -6.51
C GLN A 34 1.23 4.68 -8.04
N ILE A 35 1.20 3.47 -8.63
CA ILE A 35 1.08 3.28 -10.08
C ILE A 35 -0.23 3.92 -10.59
N VAL A 36 -1.37 3.64 -9.95
CA VAL A 36 -2.67 4.23 -10.34
C VAL A 36 -2.61 5.75 -10.28
N MET A 37 -2.06 6.32 -9.21
CA MET A 37 -1.89 7.78 -9.10
C MET A 37 -0.96 8.34 -10.17
N GLY A 38 0.12 7.62 -10.49
CA GLY A 38 1.07 7.99 -11.53
C GLY A 38 0.41 8.03 -12.90
N GLU A 39 -0.37 7.02 -13.26
CA GLU A 39 -1.06 6.96 -14.55
C GLU A 39 -2.19 8.00 -14.66
N LEU A 40 -2.98 8.21 -13.59
CA LEU A 40 -3.96 9.30 -13.53
C LEU A 40 -3.29 10.67 -13.80
N LYS A 41 -2.16 10.92 -13.13
CA LYS A 41 -1.42 12.18 -13.30
C LYS A 41 -0.87 12.33 -14.73
N LYS A 42 -0.33 11.26 -15.31
CA LYS A 42 0.23 11.27 -16.68
C LYS A 42 -0.81 11.59 -17.75
N THR A 43 -2.07 11.24 -17.51
CA THR A 43 -3.18 11.56 -18.43
C THR A 43 -3.85 12.89 -18.14
N GLY A 44 -3.29 13.70 -17.23
CA GLY A 44 -3.77 15.04 -16.93
C GLY A 44 -4.89 15.11 -15.90
N VAL A 45 -5.22 14.00 -15.23
CA VAL A 45 -6.20 14.00 -14.15
C VAL A 45 -5.61 14.76 -12.95
N LEU A 46 -6.37 15.76 -12.47
CA LEU A 46 -6.01 16.48 -11.25
C LEU A 46 -6.12 15.54 -10.05
N LEU A 47 -5.05 15.41 -9.26
CA LEU A 47 -5.02 14.56 -8.07
C LEU A 47 -5.75 15.21 -6.87
N ASN A 48 -7.07 15.29 -7.01
CA ASN A 48 -8.00 15.74 -5.97
C ASN A 48 -9.19 14.77 -5.88
N LYS A 49 -9.95 14.86 -4.78
CA LYS A 49 -11.04 13.94 -4.48
C LYS A 49 -12.09 13.87 -5.59
N GLN A 50 -12.51 15.02 -6.12
CA GLN A 50 -13.57 15.12 -7.11
C GLN A 50 -13.16 14.49 -8.44
N SER A 51 -11.97 14.81 -8.93
CA SER A 51 -11.48 14.33 -10.23
C SER A 51 -11.20 12.83 -10.22
N VAL A 52 -10.56 12.31 -9.16
CA VAL A 52 -10.27 10.87 -9.07
C VAL A 52 -11.56 10.06 -8.87
N ASP A 53 -12.48 10.54 -8.03
CA ASP A 53 -13.78 9.89 -7.86
C ASP A 53 -14.60 9.86 -9.17
N HIS A 54 -14.50 10.93 -10.00
CA HIS A 54 -15.14 10.96 -11.30
C HIS A 54 -14.54 9.96 -12.30
N GLU A 55 -13.21 9.86 -12.38
CA GLU A 55 -12.53 8.86 -13.21
C GLU A 55 -12.89 7.43 -12.80
N PHE A 56 -12.94 7.18 -11.49
CA PHE A 56 -13.33 5.87 -10.96
C PHE A 56 -14.80 5.57 -11.21
N ALA A 57 -15.69 6.55 -11.05
CA ALA A 57 -17.09 6.38 -11.41
C ALA A 57 -17.26 6.09 -12.91
N ALA A 58 -16.44 6.70 -13.77
CA ALA A 58 -16.54 6.53 -15.21
C ALA A 58 -16.14 5.12 -15.68
N ILE A 59 -15.10 4.51 -15.10
CA ILE A 59 -14.77 3.10 -15.40
C ILE A 59 -15.87 2.14 -14.94
N VAL A 60 -16.52 2.40 -13.79
CA VAL A 60 -17.63 1.56 -13.30
C VAL A 60 -18.86 1.76 -14.17
N LYS A 61 -19.16 2.99 -14.58
CA LYS A 61 -20.25 3.29 -15.51
C LYS A 61 -20.06 2.55 -16.84
N MET A 62 -18.83 2.50 -17.36
CA MET A 62 -18.55 1.74 -18.56
C MET A 62 -18.83 0.26 -18.36
N ALA A 63 -18.43 -0.33 -17.24
CA ALA A 63 -18.76 -1.72 -16.91
C ALA A 63 -20.27 -1.98 -16.82
N VAL A 64 -21.05 -1.01 -16.31
CA VAL A 64 -22.52 -1.07 -16.34
C VAL A 64 -23.02 -1.13 -17.77
N THR A 65 -22.54 -0.25 -18.65
CA THR A 65 -22.94 -0.25 -20.07
C THR A 65 -22.58 -1.56 -20.77
N GLU A 66 -21.37 -2.10 -20.56
CA GLU A 66 -20.97 -3.39 -21.13
C GLU A 66 -21.86 -4.56 -20.65
N LEU A 67 -22.24 -4.55 -19.37
CA LEU A 67 -23.16 -5.53 -18.82
C LEU A 67 -24.57 -5.36 -19.40
N GLU A 68 -25.06 -4.13 -19.57
CA GLU A 68 -26.37 -3.90 -20.20
C GLU A 68 -26.38 -4.37 -21.66
N GLU A 69 -25.33 -4.04 -22.44
CA GLU A 69 -25.20 -4.45 -23.85
C GLU A 69 -25.13 -5.97 -24.02
N SER A 70 -24.50 -6.66 -23.07
CA SER A 70 -24.43 -8.13 -23.04
C SER A 70 -25.65 -8.79 -22.37
N ASN A 71 -26.68 -8.03 -21.98
CA ASN A 71 -27.81 -8.51 -21.17
C ASN A 71 -27.38 -9.22 -19.87
N GLY A 72 -26.23 -8.83 -19.32
CA GLY A 72 -25.61 -9.46 -18.17
C GLY A 72 -25.27 -10.92 -18.43
N LEU A 73 -24.87 -11.30 -19.64
CA LEU A 73 -24.51 -12.69 -19.98
C LEU A 73 -23.01 -12.96 -19.88
N GLN A 74 -22.20 -11.98 -19.50
CA GLN A 74 -20.75 -12.17 -19.37
C GLN A 74 -20.43 -13.20 -18.28
N GLU A 75 -19.71 -14.25 -18.67
CA GLU A 75 -19.42 -15.41 -17.82
C GLU A 75 -18.47 -15.04 -16.70
N HIS A 76 -17.40 -14.31 -17.04
CA HIS A 76 -16.34 -13.96 -16.12
C HIS A 76 -16.12 -12.46 -15.95
N ALA A 77 -15.82 -12.05 -14.72
CA ALA A 77 -15.55 -10.66 -14.37
C ALA A 77 -14.25 -10.14 -14.99
N TRP A 78 -13.22 -10.98 -15.18
CA TRP A 78 -11.99 -10.54 -15.84
C TRP A 78 -12.19 -10.22 -17.32
N ASP A 79 -13.12 -10.89 -18.01
CA ASP A 79 -13.46 -10.57 -19.40
C ASP A 79 -14.14 -9.20 -19.47
N LEU A 80 -15.09 -8.94 -18.55
CA LEU A 80 -15.76 -7.64 -18.43
C LEU A 80 -14.75 -6.53 -18.19
N VAL A 81 -13.92 -6.72 -17.16
CA VAL A 81 -12.94 -5.73 -16.73
C VAL A 81 -11.90 -5.49 -17.83
N GLY A 82 -11.48 -6.54 -18.55
CA GLY A 82 -10.58 -6.41 -19.70
C GLY A 82 -11.18 -5.57 -20.82
N GLU A 83 -12.46 -5.77 -21.15
CA GLU A 83 -13.14 -4.94 -22.16
C GLU A 83 -13.31 -3.49 -21.71
N VAL A 84 -13.68 -3.27 -20.44
CA VAL A 84 -13.75 -1.92 -19.85
C VAL A 84 -12.40 -1.23 -19.93
N GLN A 85 -11.30 -1.92 -19.61
CA GLN A 85 -9.96 -1.37 -19.66
C GLN A 85 -9.57 -0.93 -21.08
N LYS A 86 -9.87 -1.76 -22.08
CA LYS A 86 -9.62 -1.48 -23.50
C LYS A 86 -10.45 -0.30 -23.99
N LYS A 87 -11.74 -0.26 -23.67
CA LYS A 87 -12.69 0.75 -24.15
C LYS A 87 -12.54 2.09 -23.45
N TYR A 88 -12.22 2.11 -22.15
CA TYR A 88 -12.07 3.37 -21.40
C TYR A 88 -10.88 4.18 -21.94
N GLY A 89 -9.81 3.50 -22.32
CA GLY A 89 -8.58 4.15 -22.74
C GLY A 89 -7.94 4.98 -21.62
N SER A 90 -7.09 5.95 -21.95
CA SER A 90 -6.46 6.86 -20.97
C SER A 90 -5.55 6.13 -19.95
N TRP A 91 -5.76 6.34 -18.66
CA TRP A 91 -4.89 5.83 -17.58
C TRP A 91 -5.12 4.35 -17.32
N ALA A 92 -6.36 3.88 -17.48
CA ALA A 92 -6.73 2.48 -17.23
C ALA A 92 -5.96 1.53 -18.16
N ALA A 93 -5.84 1.89 -19.44
CA ALA A 93 -5.10 1.12 -20.44
C ALA A 93 -3.58 1.03 -20.19
N ARG A 94 -3.03 1.84 -19.28
CA ARG A 94 -1.60 1.84 -18.91
C ARG A 94 -1.30 1.03 -17.65
N LEU A 95 -2.34 0.57 -16.97
CA LEU A 95 -2.21 -0.31 -15.82
C LEU A 95 -2.04 -1.76 -16.29
N SER A 96 -1.36 -2.58 -15.49
CA SER A 96 -1.43 -4.02 -15.68
C SER A 96 -2.85 -4.51 -15.45
N ASP A 97 -3.27 -5.55 -16.16
CA ASP A 97 -4.58 -6.19 -16.00
C ASP A 97 -4.84 -6.55 -14.54
N SER A 98 -3.81 -7.05 -13.84
CA SER A 98 -3.85 -7.38 -12.41
C SER A 98 -4.15 -6.18 -11.51
N THR A 99 -3.55 -5.02 -11.82
CA THR A 99 -3.74 -3.77 -11.06
C THR A 99 -5.12 -3.20 -11.34
N PHE A 100 -5.55 -3.21 -12.60
CA PHE A 100 -6.86 -2.70 -12.98
C PHE A 100 -8.00 -3.57 -12.44
N LEU A 101 -7.86 -4.90 -12.51
CA LEU A 101 -8.80 -5.85 -11.93
C LEU A 101 -8.93 -5.68 -10.42
N GLU A 102 -7.81 -5.58 -9.69
CA GLU A 102 -7.88 -5.30 -8.26
C GLU A 102 -8.55 -3.95 -7.97
N LEU A 103 -8.23 -2.91 -8.74
CA LEU A 103 -8.87 -1.60 -8.58
C LEU A 103 -10.38 -1.72 -8.74
N PHE A 104 -10.84 -2.28 -9.85
CA PHE A 104 -12.25 -2.47 -10.12
C PHE A 104 -12.94 -3.23 -8.98
N TYR A 105 -12.38 -4.38 -8.59
CA TYR A 105 -12.87 -5.18 -7.47
C TYR A 105 -12.97 -4.36 -6.18
N ARG A 106 -11.93 -3.59 -5.84
CA ARG A 106 -11.87 -2.80 -4.60
C ARG A 106 -12.90 -1.67 -4.57
N LEU A 107 -13.22 -1.06 -5.71
CA LEU A 107 -14.26 -0.04 -5.78
C LEU A 107 -15.65 -0.64 -5.49
N ILE A 108 -16.00 -1.76 -6.13
CA ILE A 108 -17.29 -2.42 -5.89
C ILE A 108 -17.36 -2.99 -4.47
N LYS A 109 -16.26 -3.62 -4.00
CA LYS A 109 -16.18 -4.12 -2.63
C LYS A 109 -16.39 -3.01 -1.60
N ALA A 110 -15.79 -1.84 -1.80
CA ALA A 110 -15.97 -0.73 -0.88
C ALA A 110 -17.43 -0.28 -0.75
N ARG A 111 -18.19 -0.29 -1.84
CA ARG A 111 -19.64 -0.04 -1.78
C ARG A 111 -20.39 -1.17 -1.08
N ASN A 112 -20.06 -2.42 -1.40
CA ASN A 112 -20.70 -3.59 -0.79
C ASN A 112 -20.44 -3.67 0.73
N ASP A 113 -19.23 -3.35 1.19
CA ASP A 113 -18.88 -3.30 2.60
C ASP A 113 -19.66 -2.18 3.31
N TRP A 114 -19.76 -1.00 2.69
CA TRP A 114 -20.60 0.08 3.22
C TRP A 114 -22.08 -0.33 3.32
N LYS A 115 -22.61 -1.12 2.38
CA LYS A 115 -24.00 -1.62 2.47
C LYS A 115 -24.21 -2.60 3.64
N LYS A 116 -23.17 -3.32 4.06
CA LYS A 116 -23.25 -4.25 5.21
C LYS A 116 -23.23 -3.51 6.54
N ASP A 117 -22.44 -2.44 6.62
CA ASP A 117 -22.33 -1.58 7.80
C ASP A 117 -22.35 -0.10 7.37
N PRO A 118 -23.54 0.46 7.11
CA PRO A 118 -23.65 1.82 6.58
C PRO A 118 -23.16 2.86 7.57
N SER A 119 -22.26 3.72 7.10
CA SER A 119 -21.84 4.93 7.81
C SER A 119 -22.40 6.18 7.14
N TYR A 120 -22.55 7.28 7.90
CA TYR A 120 -22.92 8.57 7.31
C TYR A 120 -21.97 8.95 6.14
N PRO A 121 -22.47 9.49 5.02
CA PRO A 121 -23.85 9.88 4.74
C PRO A 121 -24.77 8.76 4.25
N PHE A 122 -25.98 8.68 4.81
CA PHE A 122 -26.99 7.67 4.46
C PHE A 122 -27.81 8.04 3.22
N GLU A 123 -28.02 9.33 3.00
CA GLU A 123 -28.84 9.83 1.90
C GLU A 123 -28.13 9.70 0.55
N ALA A 124 -28.81 9.13 -0.45
CA ALA A 124 -28.21 8.84 -1.75
C ALA A 124 -27.64 10.08 -2.46
N PHE A 125 -28.28 11.25 -2.31
CA PHE A 125 -27.81 12.50 -2.93
C PHE A 125 -26.53 13.07 -2.29
N GLN A 126 -26.15 12.58 -1.12
CA GLN A 126 -24.92 12.96 -0.41
C GLN A 126 -23.78 11.96 -0.64
N GLN A 127 -24.08 10.81 -1.27
CA GLN A 127 -23.09 9.79 -1.59
C GLN A 127 -22.31 10.15 -2.85
N SER A 128 -21.14 9.52 -3.04
CA SER A 128 -20.29 9.80 -4.18
C SER A 128 -20.91 9.32 -5.50
N PRO A 129 -20.61 9.98 -6.64
CA PRO A 129 -20.96 9.46 -7.95
C PRO A 129 -20.51 8.01 -8.16
N LEU A 130 -19.33 7.65 -7.64
CA LEU A 130 -18.83 6.28 -7.69
C LEU A 130 -19.73 5.29 -6.92
N ALA A 131 -20.26 5.68 -5.76
CA ALA A 131 -21.20 4.83 -5.00
C ALA A 131 -22.46 4.52 -5.81
N ALA A 132 -23.00 5.50 -6.53
CA ALA A 132 -24.16 5.32 -7.40
C ALA A 132 -23.86 4.37 -8.58
N GLN A 133 -22.68 4.49 -9.20
CA GLN A 133 -22.29 3.57 -10.28
C GLN A 133 -22.03 2.15 -9.78
N ALA A 134 -21.44 1.99 -8.59
CA ALA A 134 -21.27 0.70 -7.96
C ALA A 134 -22.63 0.04 -7.61
N ASP A 135 -23.64 0.83 -7.23
CA ASP A 135 -25.01 0.36 -7.05
C ASP A 135 -25.64 -0.12 -8.35
N ALA A 136 -25.49 0.65 -9.44
CA ALA A 136 -25.98 0.27 -10.76
C ALA A 136 -25.32 -1.03 -11.25
N PHE A 137 -24.00 -1.16 -11.09
CA PHE A 137 -23.28 -2.40 -11.37
C PHE A 137 -23.85 -3.59 -10.59
N MET A 138 -24.04 -3.41 -9.28
CA MET A 138 -24.55 -4.47 -8.41
C MET A 138 -26.02 -4.82 -8.64
N ALA A 139 -26.79 -3.94 -9.28
CA ALA A 139 -28.17 -4.23 -9.68
C ALA A 139 -28.24 -5.20 -10.88
N ILE A 140 -27.20 -5.23 -11.74
CA ILE A 140 -27.11 -6.14 -12.89
C ILE A 140 -26.37 -7.43 -12.51
N ARG A 141 -25.28 -7.32 -11.76
CA ARG A 141 -24.44 -8.46 -11.33
C ARG A 141 -24.15 -8.39 -9.83
N SER A 142 -24.43 -9.47 -9.11
CA SER A 142 -24.15 -9.51 -7.66
C SER A 142 -22.65 -9.36 -7.36
N PHE A 143 -22.32 -8.76 -6.21
CA PHE A 143 -20.93 -8.70 -5.74
C PHE A 143 -20.30 -10.10 -5.57
N ILE A 144 -21.10 -11.12 -5.21
CA ILE A 144 -20.62 -12.50 -5.01
C ILE A 144 -19.99 -13.07 -6.29
N TRP A 145 -20.56 -12.74 -7.46
CA TRP A 145 -20.01 -13.14 -8.76
C TRP A 145 -18.60 -12.56 -8.96
N LEU A 146 -18.46 -11.25 -8.77
CA LEU A 146 -17.17 -10.55 -8.88
C LEU A 146 -16.15 -11.04 -7.84
N ASP A 147 -16.58 -11.30 -6.60
CA ASP A 147 -15.72 -11.78 -5.52
C ASP A 147 -15.21 -13.21 -5.76
N THR A 148 -16.07 -14.08 -6.29
CA THR A 148 -15.71 -15.46 -6.66
C THR A 148 -14.64 -15.46 -7.75
N ASP A 149 -14.86 -14.70 -8.82
CA ASP A 149 -13.92 -14.63 -9.94
C ASP A 149 -12.60 -13.99 -9.55
N PHE A 150 -12.64 -12.92 -8.75
CA PHE A 150 -11.43 -12.31 -8.22
C PHE A 150 -10.66 -13.26 -7.30
N GLY A 151 -11.37 -14.08 -6.50
CA GLY A 151 -10.78 -15.15 -5.70
C GLY A 151 -10.03 -16.19 -6.53
N PHE A 152 -10.66 -16.68 -7.62
CA PHE A 152 -10.00 -17.58 -8.56
C PHE A 152 -8.75 -16.97 -9.20
N TYR A 153 -8.83 -15.70 -9.61
CA TYR A 153 -7.68 -14.98 -10.16
C TYR A 153 -6.49 -14.91 -9.18
N GLN A 154 -6.76 -14.69 -7.89
CA GLN A 154 -5.72 -14.68 -6.86
C GLN A 154 -5.06 -16.06 -6.67
N VAL A 155 -5.86 -17.14 -6.68
CA VAL A 155 -5.36 -18.50 -6.47
C VAL A 155 -4.56 -19.00 -7.67
N CYS A 156 -4.95 -18.63 -8.90
CA CYS A 156 -4.30 -19.07 -10.13
C CYS A 156 -3.00 -18.30 -10.47
N GLY A 157 -2.45 -17.50 -9.55
CA GLY A 157 -1.17 -16.82 -9.73
C GLY A 157 -1.26 -15.42 -10.37
N GLY A 158 -2.46 -14.81 -10.44
CA GLY A 158 -2.65 -13.45 -10.97
C GLY A 158 -2.06 -12.31 -10.12
N ILE A 159 -1.46 -12.65 -8.98
CA ILE A 159 -0.66 -11.72 -8.19
C ILE A 159 0.79 -12.18 -8.31
N GLU A 160 1.56 -11.52 -9.17
CA GLU A 160 3.01 -11.71 -9.23
C GLU A 160 3.59 -11.62 -7.80
N PRO A 161 4.42 -12.60 -7.39
CA PRO A 161 5.17 -12.50 -6.14
C PRO A 161 6.02 -11.22 -6.17
N ASP A 162 6.04 -10.50 -5.06
CA ASP A 162 6.72 -9.22 -4.95
C ASP A 162 8.24 -9.40 -5.15
N GLU A 163 8.80 -8.80 -6.21
CA GLU A 163 10.24 -8.52 -6.29
C GLU A 163 10.59 -7.18 -5.60
N ASP A 164 9.97 -6.88 -4.46
CA ASP A 164 10.32 -5.72 -3.63
C ASP A 164 10.71 -6.17 -2.21
N GLU A 165 11.60 -7.17 -2.12
CA GLU A 165 12.54 -7.28 -1.00
C GLU A 165 13.83 -6.53 -1.37
N ASN A 166 13.74 -5.21 -1.54
CA ASN A 166 14.91 -4.34 -1.47
C ASN A 166 14.51 -2.91 -1.11
N GLU A 167 13.82 -2.76 0.02
CA GLU A 167 13.91 -1.51 0.77
C GLU A 167 15.33 -1.42 1.35
N GLN A 168 16.26 -0.91 0.54
CA GLN A 168 17.44 -0.23 1.06
C GLN A 168 16.96 0.94 1.90
N THR A 169 16.99 0.74 3.22
CA THR A 169 16.94 1.76 4.25
C THR A 169 18.08 2.75 4.04
N THR A 170 17.85 3.76 3.21
CA THR A 170 18.67 4.98 3.20
C THR A 170 18.15 5.89 4.31
N GLY A 171 18.76 5.81 5.49
CA GLY A 171 18.30 6.61 6.61
C GLY A 171 18.98 6.50 7.96
N GLU A 172 20.11 5.80 8.11
CA GLU A 172 20.99 6.03 9.26
C GLU A 172 22.43 6.19 8.77
N HIS A 173 22.94 7.40 8.96
CA HIS A 173 24.33 7.77 8.79
C HIS A 173 25.13 7.02 9.87
N MET A 174 25.47 5.76 9.62
CA MET A 174 26.48 5.07 10.42
C MET A 174 27.82 5.41 9.81
N ASP A 175 28.50 6.39 10.41
CA ASP A 175 29.94 6.55 10.25
C ASP A 175 30.58 5.20 10.62
N MET A 176 31.03 4.51 9.59
CA MET A 176 31.75 3.25 9.70
C MET A 176 33.12 3.60 10.30
N LYS A 177 33.21 3.64 11.63
CA LYS A 177 34.51 3.69 12.31
C LYS A 177 35.25 2.40 11.99
N GLU A 178 36.42 2.58 11.44
CA GLU A 178 37.39 1.56 11.07
C GLU A 178 37.68 0.68 12.29
N VAL A 179 37.33 -0.61 12.21
CA VAL A 179 37.48 -1.65 13.27
C VAL A 179 38.97 -1.92 13.62
N GLY A 180 39.91 -1.11 13.12
CA GLY A 180 41.35 -1.24 13.33
C GLY A 180 41.94 -0.42 14.49
N GLU A 181 41.19 0.51 15.11
CA GLU A 181 41.73 1.38 16.17
C GLU A 181 41.31 0.99 17.60
N GLU A 182 40.19 0.29 17.80
CA GLU A 182 39.73 -0.13 19.14
C GLU A 182 40.56 -1.28 19.75
N ILE A 183 41.30 -2.04 18.95
CA ILE A 183 42.20 -3.09 19.46
C ILE A 183 43.48 -2.48 20.07
N LYS A 184 43.91 -1.30 19.61
CA LYS A 184 45.13 -0.62 20.10
C LYS A 184 44.92 0.22 21.36
N GLU A 185 43.68 0.49 21.74
CA GLU A 185 43.36 1.24 22.96
C GLU A 185 43.21 0.30 24.18
N MET A 186 42.70 -0.92 23.98
CA MET A 186 42.66 -1.95 25.04
C MET A 186 44.04 -2.50 25.43
N GLU A 187 44.99 -2.60 24.50
CA GLU A 187 46.37 -3.05 24.83
C GLU A 187 47.16 -2.00 25.64
N ARG A 188 46.87 -0.70 25.47
CA ARG A 188 47.55 0.37 26.21
C ARG A 188 47.05 0.54 27.66
N ASP A 189 45.80 0.22 27.93
CA ASP A 189 45.22 0.32 29.28
C ASP A 189 45.54 -0.89 30.18
N GLN A 190 45.92 -2.03 29.59
CA GLN A 190 46.38 -3.21 30.34
C GLN A 190 47.85 -3.07 30.76
N GLU A 191 48.73 -2.52 29.90
CA GLU A 191 50.13 -2.25 30.25
C GLU A 191 50.30 -1.14 31.31
N ALA A 192 49.32 -0.23 31.44
CA ALA A 192 49.34 0.81 32.48
C ALA A 192 48.91 0.31 33.88
N LYS A 193 48.21 -0.83 33.97
CA LYS A 193 47.79 -1.44 35.25
C LYS A 193 48.84 -2.43 35.79
N ASP A 194 49.53 -3.16 34.92
CA ASP A 194 50.60 -4.08 35.34
C ASP A 194 51.93 -3.37 35.64
N ALA A 195 52.08 -2.08 35.29
CA ALA A 195 53.23 -1.25 35.65
C ALA A 195 53.12 -0.51 37.01
N MET A 196 52.01 -0.65 37.74
CA MET A 196 51.79 0.00 39.05
C MET A 196 51.76 -0.95 40.27
N GLU A 197 51.82 -2.27 40.08
CA GLU A 197 52.11 -3.21 41.18
C GLU A 197 53.61 -3.56 41.21
N GLY A 198 54.40 -2.56 41.59
CA GLY A 198 55.75 -2.77 42.11
C GLY A 198 55.70 -3.45 43.49
N PRO A 199 56.75 -4.19 43.87
CA PRO A 199 56.73 -5.15 44.96
C PRO A 199 56.59 -4.48 46.33
N ILE A 200 55.62 -4.91 47.13
CA ILE A 200 55.58 -4.58 48.56
C ILE A 200 56.68 -5.41 49.24
N GLN A 201 57.76 -4.73 49.61
CA GLN A 201 58.87 -5.25 50.39
C GLN A 201 59.13 -4.27 51.52
N GLU A 202 58.87 -4.69 52.76
CA GLU A 202 59.30 -4.13 54.06
C GLU A 202 58.73 -5.11 55.12
N ASP A 203 59.41 -6.16 55.58
CA ASP A 203 60.71 -6.31 56.26
C ASP A 203 60.69 -5.87 57.75
N PHE A 204 61.02 -6.84 58.63
CA PHE A 204 61.34 -6.79 60.07
C PHE A 204 60.18 -6.59 61.08
N ASP A 205 60.05 -7.40 62.14
CA ASP A 205 61.09 -7.55 63.17
C ASP A 205 61.22 -8.94 63.83
N ARG A 206 62.48 -9.23 64.19
CA ARG A 206 62.91 -10.20 65.20
C ARG A 206 62.47 -9.77 66.60
N MET A 207 62.15 -10.74 67.47
CA MET A 207 62.66 -10.72 68.84
C MET A 207 62.69 -12.14 69.44
N GLU A 208 63.90 -12.64 69.67
CA GLU A 208 64.18 -13.71 70.62
C GLU A 208 64.11 -13.14 72.05
N LEU A 209 63.62 -13.92 73.02
CA LEU A 209 64.34 -14.35 74.24
C LEU A 209 63.40 -14.88 75.33
N CYS A 210 63.68 -16.13 75.74
CA CYS A 210 63.53 -16.82 77.03
C CYS A 210 62.91 -18.21 76.89
#